data_AF-A0A8M1GR82-F1
#
_entry.id   AF-A0A8M1GR82-F1
#
_cell.length_a   1.000
_cell.length_b   1.000
_cell.length_c   1.000
_cell.angle_alpha   90.00
_cell.angle_beta   90.00
_cell.angle_gamma   90.00
#
_symmetry.space_group_name_H-M   'P 1'
#
loop_
_entity.id
_entity.type
_entity.pdbx_description
1 polymer ?
#
loop_
_entity_poly.entity_id
_entity_poly.type
_entity_poly.pdbx_seq_one_letter_code
_entity_poly.pdbx_strand_id
1 'polypeptide(L)'
;MLIFTYNVHLAMEEFSLRYSFHISDSMRGKYKVNDKGCPLLDLSPVSSTEITSPNYPNIYPNMLNCTWTFYSKSGDKMKAVIKDFTTEESWNCEWDYFSIYDGPDQQSRLLE
;
A
#
# COMPACT_ATOMS: atom_id res chain seq x y z
N MET A 1 3.01 7.96 0.12
CA MET A 1 2.69 7.00 -0.95
C MET A 1 3.21 5.61 -0.55
N LEU A 2 2.49 4.55 -0.89
CA LEU A 2 2.91 3.16 -0.72
C LEU A 2 3.11 2.52 -2.08
N ILE A 3 4.19 1.76 -2.26
CA ILE A 3 4.47 1.02 -3.49
C ILE A 3 4.73 -0.43 -3.16
N PHE A 4 4.09 -1.30 -3.92
CA PHE A 4 4.38 -2.73 -3.97
C PHE A 4 4.68 -3.13 -5.42
N THR A 5 5.90 -3.60 -5.67
CA THR A 5 6.34 -4.03 -7.02
C THR A 5 6.97 -5.40 -6.90
N TYR A 6 6.76 -6.27 -7.90
CA TYR A 6 7.48 -7.54 -7.97
C TYR A 6 7.67 -8.13 -9.38
N ASN A 7 8.43 -9.24 -9.45
CA ASN A 7 8.78 -9.95 -10.70
C ASN A 7 8.78 -11.50 -10.60
N VAL A 8 9.10 -12.16 -11.73
CA VAL A 8 8.59 -13.48 -12.22
C VAL A 8 9.05 -14.79 -11.52
N HIS A 9 9.74 -14.83 -10.37
CA HIS A 9 10.39 -16.09 -9.95
C HIS A 9 9.55 -17.02 -9.05
N LEU A 10 8.96 -16.56 -7.95
CA LEU A 10 8.02 -17.34 -7.15
C LEU A 10 6.91 -16.44 -6.59
N ALA A 11 5.65 -16.83 -6.79
CA ALA A 11 4.56 -16.16 -6.09
C ALA A 11 4.65 -16.51 -4.59
N MET A 12 4.97 -15.54 -3.72
CA MET A 12 5.03 -15.73 -2.26
C MET A 12 4.33 -14.58 -1.50
N GLU A 13 3.72 -14.93 -0.35
CA GLU A 13 2.32 -14.60 0.04
C GLU A 13 2.07 -13.24 0.70
N GLU A 14 0.89 -12.66 0.43
CA GLU A 14 0.07 -11.83 1.33
C GLU A 14 0.67 -10.65 2.12
N PHE A 15 0.04 -9.48 1.95
CA PHE A 15 0.16 -8.40 2.93
C PHE A 15 -1.21 -7.88 3.35
N SER A 16 -1.33 -7.50 4.63
CA SER A 16 -2.45 -6.74 5.17
C SER A 16 -1.90 -5.51 5.91
N LEU A 17 -2.22 -4.34 5.39
CA LEU A 17 -1.86 -3.06 5.96
C LEU A 17 -3.11 -2.35 6.46
N ARG A 18 -3.14 -2.06 7.76
CA ARG A 18 -4.15 -1.19 8.34
C ARG A 18 -3.59 0.21 8.49
N TYR A 19 -4.24 1.19 7.90
CA TYR A 19 -3.89 2.59 8.12
C TYR A 19 -5.07 3.33 8.76
N SER A 20 -4.70 4.36 9.51
CA SER A 20 -5.64 5.26 10.18
C SER A 20 -5.07 6.65 10.17
N PHE A 21 -5.97 7.61 10.00
CA PHE A 21 -5.62 9.00 10.17
C PHE A 21 -6.10 9.47 11.54
N HIS A 22 -5.26 10.21 12.25
CA HIS A 22 -5.72 11.00 13.38
C HIS A 22 -6.38 12.27 12.83
N ILE A 23 -7.64 12.16 12.40
CA ILE A 23 -8.44 13.25 11.81
C ILE A 23 -9.68 13.52 12.68
N SER A 24 -10.00 14.80 12.90
CA SER A 24 -11.18 15.24 13.65
C SER A 24 -12.48 15.26 12.85
N ASP A 25 -12.44 15.28 11.51
CA ASP A 25 -13.62 15.32 10.63
C ASP A 25 -13.48 14.41 9.39
N SER A 26 -14.45 13.49 9.20
CA SER A 26 -14.49 12.54 8.09
C SER A 26 -14.64 13.23 6.72
N MET A 27 -13.86 12.82 5.71
CA MET A 27 -14.10 13.17 4.31
C MET A 27 -14.37 11.92 3.46
N ARG A 28 -15.25 12.02 2.45
CA ARG A 28 -15.55 10.92 1.52
C ARG A 28 -14.51 10.89 0.38
N GLY A 29 -14.00 9.69 0.06
CA GLY A 29 -13.14 9.45 -1.11
C GLY A 29 -13.86 8.75 -2.26
N LYS A 30 -13.34 8.93 -3.49
CA LYS A 30 -13.80 8.25 -4.69
C LYS A 30 -12.84 7.11 -5.03
N TYR A 31 -13.34 5.89 -4.96
CA TYR A 31 -12.63 4.65 -5.31
C TYR A 31 -12.49 4.55 -6.84
N LYS A 32 -11.27 4.37 -7.37
CA LYS A 32 -11.02 4.01 -8.77
C LYS A 32 -10.19 2.73 -8.80
N VAL A 33 -10.69 1.70 -9.50
CA VAL A 33 -9.99 0.44 -9.73
C VAL A 33 -9.36 0.49 -11.11
N ASN A 34 -8.10 0.10 -11.24
CA ASN A 34 -7.50 -0.17 -12.54
C ASN A 34 -7.68 -1.66 -12.90
N ASP A 35 -7.82 -1.95 -14.20
CA ASP A 35 -8.09 -3.28 -14.78
C ASP A 35 -6.98 -4.35 -14.54
N LYS A 36 -5.95 -4.05 -13.74
CA LYS A 36 -4.84 -4.97 -13.42
C LYS A 36 -4.86 -5.50 -11.96
N GLY A 37 -6.01 -5.48 -11.29
CA GLY A 37 -6.20 -6.13 -9.99
C GLY A 37 -5.70 -5.35 -8.77
N CYS A 38 -4.87 -4.32 -8.93
CA CYS A 38 -4.61 -3.33 -7.88
C CYS A 38 -5.55 -2.12 -8.05
N PRO A 39 -6.23 -1.66 -6.99
CA PRO A 39 -6.77 -0.31 -7.01
C PRO A 39 -5.61 0.69 -6.95
N LEU A 40 -5.42 1.50 -8.00
CA LEU A 40 -4.68 2.76 -7.87
C LEU A 40 -5.54 3.66 -6.99
N LEU A 41 -5.20 3.69 -5.72
CA LEU A 41 -6.11 4.23 -4.72
C LEU A 41 -5.67 5.64 -4.36
N ASP A 42 -6.43 6.61 -4.86
CA ASP A 42 -6.35 8.02 -4.50
C ASP A 42 -7.34 8.27 -3.33
N LEU A 43 -6.86 8.02 -2.09
CA LEU A 43 -7.72 8.04 -0.91
C LEU A 43 -7.77 9.42 -0.29
N SER A 44 -8.94 10.04 -0.41
CA SER A 44 -9.41 11.03 0.56
C SER A 44 -9.72 10.32 1.89
N PRO A 45 -9.40 10.93 3.03
CA PRO A 45 -9.26 10.22 4.30
C PRO A 45 -10.57 9.63 4.82
N VAL A 46 -10.62 8.30 4.82
CA VAL A 46 -11.44 7.49 5.74
C VAL A 46 -10.71 7.48 7.09
N SER A 47 -11.43 7.59 8.20
CA SER A 47 -10.81 7.61 9.55
C SER A 47 -9.87 6.42 9.80
N SER A 48 -10.19 5.24 9.25
CA SER A 48 -9.29 4.09 9.13
C SER A 48 -9.79 3.14 8.05
N THR A 49 -8.87 2.52 7.32
CA THR A 49 -9.15 1.50 6.31
C THR A 49 -8.03 0.47 6.31
N GLU A 50 -8.36 -0.73 5.84
CA GLU A 50 -7.41 -1.82 5.61
C GLU A 50 -7.21 -2.00 4.11
N ILE A 51 -5.95 -2.19 3.71
CA ILE A 51 -5.53 -2.53 2.35
C ILE A 51 -4.87 -3.89 2.42
N THR A 52 -5.28 -4.78 1.54
CA THR A 52 -4.70 -6.11 1.42
C THR A 52 -4.09 -6.30 0.04
N SER A 53 -3.18 -7.25 -0.08
CA SER A 53 -2.77 -7.77 -1.38
C SER A 53 -4.00 -8.30 -2.14
N PRO A 54 -3.99 -8.27 -3.48
CA PRO A 54 -5.00 -8.98 -4.25
C PRO A 54 -5.05 -10.45 -3.81
N ASN A 55 -6.25 -11.01 -3.70
CA ASN A 55 -6.55 -12.37 -3.24
C ASN A 55 -6.32 -12.70 -1.76
N TYR A 56 -5.87 -11.76 -0.92
CA TYR A 56 -5.72 -11.99 0.52
C TYR A 56 -6.96 -12.67 1.14
N PRO A 57 -6.82 -13.72 1.97
CA PRO A 57 -5.60 -14.31 2.48
C PRO A 57 -5.15 -15.50 1.62
N ASN A 58 -4.96 -15.27 0.32
CA ASN A 58 -4.28 -16.21 -0.56
C ASN A 58 -3.18 -15.47 -1.31
N ILE A 59 -2.31 -16.25 -1.94
CA ILE A 59 -1.22 -15.81 -2.81
C ILE A 59 -1.69 -14.74 -3.80
N TYR A 60 -1.00 -13.60 -3.83
CA TYR A 60 -1.28 -12.56 -4.81
C TYR A 60 -0.83 -13.01 -6.22
N PRO A 61 -1.42 -12.49 -7.32
CA PRO A 61 -1.10 -12.88 -8.71
C PRO A 61 0.38 -12.73 -9.10
N ASN A 62 0.75 -12.90 -10.38
CA ASN A 62 2.08 -12.50 -10.90
C ASN A 62 2.06 -11.15 -11.67
N MET A 63 3.18 -10.39 -11.61
CA MET A 63 3.40 -9.04 -12.19
C MET A 63 2.48 -7.86 -11.73
N LEU A 64 2.19 -7.69 -10.44
CA LEU A 64 1.55 -6.48 -9.90
C LEU A 64 2.57 -5.35 -9.71
N ASN A 65 2.07 -4.15 -9.95
CA ASN A 65 2.69 -2.90 -9.58
C ASN A 65 1.57 -2.04 -8.98
N CYS A 66 1.44 -2.12 -7.66
CA CYS A 66 0.39 -1.44 -6.94
C CYS A 66 0.97 -0.18 -6.28
N THR A 67 0.28 0.95 -6.46
CA THR A 67 0.60 2.21 -5.77
C THR A 67 -0.64 2.75 -5.08
N TRP A 68 -0.50 3.10 -3.81
CA TRP A 68 -1.54 3.77 -3.03
C TRP A 68 -1.04 5.13 -2.55
N THR A 69 -1.78 6.19 -2.87
CA THR A 69 -1.45 7.54 -2.41
C THR A 69 -2.56 8.03 -1.51
N PHE A 70 -2.18 8.42 -0.30
CA PHE A 70 -3.09 8.93 0.70
C PHE A 70 -2.84 10.41 0.87
N TYR A 71 -3.91 11.19 0.69
CA TYR A 71 -3.86 12.63 0.88
C TYR A 71 -4.51 12.97 2.23
N SER A 72 -3.92 13.90 2.96
CA SER A 72 -4.47 14.42 4.21
C SER A 72 -4.32 15.94 4.25
N LYS A 73 -5.00 16.60 5.19
CA LYS A 73 -4.84 18.05 5.35
C LYS A 73 -3.52 18.33 6.04
N SER A 74 -2.98 19.53 5.82
CA SER A 74 -1.78 19.98 6.53
C SER A 74 -2.01 19.92 8.05
N GLY A 75 -1.08 19.28 8.76
CA GLY A 75 -1.15 19.06 10.21
C GLY A 75 -1.71 17.70 10.63
N ASP A 76 -2.39 16.99 9.75
CA ASP A 76 -2.83 15.61 10.02
C ASP A 76 -1.61 14.66 10.06
N LYS A 77 -1.70 13.62 10.90
CA LYS A 77 -0.70 12.54 10.93
C LYS A 77 -1.35 11.23 10.54
N MET A 78 -0.70 10.52 9.63
CA MET A 78 -1.05 9.17 9.26
C MET A 78 -0.32 8.17 10.15
N LYS A 79 -1.03 7.15 10.62
CA LYS A 79 -0.44 5.96 11.22
C LYS A 79 -0.73 4.77 10.33
N ALA A 80 0.32 4.11 9.87
CA ALA A 80 0.25 2.84 9.16
C ALA A 80 0.74 1.72 10.08
N VAL A 81 0.06 0.57 10.05
CA VAL A 81 0.41 -0.63 10.81
C VAL A 81 0.33 -1.82 9.86
N ILE A 82 1.47 -2.43 9.61
CA ILE A 82 1.56 -3.71 8.92
C ILE A 82 1.06 -4.78 9.89
N LYS A 83 -0.03 -5.46 9.51
CA LYS A 83 -0.67 -6.51 10.32
C LYS A 83 -0.14 -7.89 9.97
N ASP A 84 0.06 -8.10 8.69
CA ASP A 84 0.51 -9.34 8.10
C ASP A 84 1.38 -8.98 6.90
N PHE A 85 2.52 -9.64 6.77
CA PHE A 85 3.47 -9.36 5.69
C PHE A 85 4.37 -10.55 5.48
N THR A 86 4.18 -11.19 4.34
CA THR A 86 5.10 -12.15 3.78
C THR A 86 5.42 -11.70 2.35
N THR A 87 6.61 -12.01 1.86
CA THR A 87 7.04 -11.76 0.48
C THR A 87 8.08 -12.80 0.09
N GLU A 88 8.43 -12.90 -1.19
CA GLU A 88 9.52 -13.73 -1.68
C GLU A 88 10.85 -13.31 -1.02
N GLU A 89 11.52 -14.26 -0.38
CA GLU A 89 12.83 -14.01 0.24
C GLU A 89 13.88 -13.86 -0.85
N SER A 90 14.57 -12.72 -0.86
CA SER A 90 15.60 -12.44 -1.85
C SER A 90 16.69 -11.56 -1.25
N TRP A 91 17.88 -11.57 -1.86
CA TRP A 91 18.96 -10.70 -1.41
C TRP A 91 18.56 -9.25 -1.67
N ASN A 92 18.59 -8.40 -0.63
CA ASN A 92 18.15 -7.00 -0.70
C ASN A 92 16.71 -6.78 -1.20
N CYS A 93 15.79 -7.74 -1.03
CA CYS A 93 14.39 -7.62 -1.47
C CYS A 93 14.27 -7.31 -2.98
N GLU A 94 15.15 -7.88 -3.79
CA GLU A 94 15.25 -7.60 -5.23
C GLU A 94 14.10 -8.21 -6.06
N TRP A 95 13.38 -9.19 -5.51
CA TRP A 95 12.24 -9.82 -6.18
C TRP A 95 10.93 -9.12 -5.84
N ASP A 96 10.62 -9.07 -4.54
CA ASP A 96 9.44 -8.42 -3.99
C ASP A 96 9.85 -7.38 -2.96
N TYR A 97 9.23 -6.21 -3.03
CA TYR A 97 9.40 -5.21 -1.98
C TYR A 97 8.15 -4.39 -1.75
N PHE A 98 8.01 -3.96 -0.51
CA PHE A 98 7.02 -2.99 -0.07
C PHE A 98 7.73 -1.75 0.46
N SER A 99 7.40 -0.60 -0.10
CA SER A 99 8.04 0.67 0.25
C SER A 99 7.01 1.71 0.68
N ILE A 100 7.33 2.42 1.76
CA ILE A 100 6.51 3.51 2.29
C ILE A 100 7.28 4.82 2.14
N TYR A 101 6.70 5.77 1.41
CA TYR A 101 7.26 7.11 1.23
C TYR A 101 6.43 8.16 1.95
N ASP A 102 7.09 9.01 2.74
CA ASP A 102 6.54 10.18 3.40
C ASP A 102 6.52 11.37 2.44
N GLY A 103 5.54 11.34 1.54
CA GLY A 103 5.31 12.35 0.52
C GLY A 103 4.53 11.80 -0.69
N PRO A 104 4.37 12.62 -1.73
CA PRO A 104 3.51 12.31 -2.88
C PRO A 104 4.11 11.30 -3.86
N ASP A 105 5.43 11.09 -3.86
CA ASP A 105 6.14 10.32 -4.90
C ASP A 105 7.41 9.62 -4.38
N GLN A 106 8.13 8.92 -5.26
CA GLN A 106 9.33 8.13 -4.92
C GLN A 106 10.57 9.00 -4.66
N GLN A 107 10.50 10.31 -4.92
CA GLN A 107 11.57 11.26 -4.58
C GLN A 107 11.44 11.73 -3.12
N SER A 108 10.31 11.44 -2.49
CA SER A 108 10.04 11.73 -1.09
C SER A 108 10.83 10.80 -0.16
N ARG A 109 10.85 11.10 1.14
CA ARG A 109 11.60 10.34 2.13
C ARG A 109 11.07 8.91 2.25
N LEU A 110 11.91 7.91 2.01
CA LEU A 110 11.62 6.51 2.32
C LEU A 110 11.55 6.32 3.85
N LEU A 111 10.55 5.58 4.31
CA LEU A 111 10.43 5.13 5.69
C LEU A 111 10.95 3.70 5.77
N GLU A 112 12.02 3.52 6.54
CA GLU A 112 12.60 2.21 6.90
C GLU A 112 11.86 1.58 8.09
#